data_AF-A0A1I2WJS1-F1
#
_entry.id   AF-A0A1I2WJS1-F1
#
_cell.length_a   1.000
_cell.length_b   1.000
_cell.length_c   1.000
_cell.angle_alpha   90.00
_cell.angle_beta   90.00
_cell.angle_gamma   90.00
#
_symmetry.space_group_name_H-M   'P 1'
#
loop_
_entity.id
_entity.type
_entity.pdbx_description
1 polymer ?
#
loop_
_entity_poly.entity_id
_entity_poly.type
_entity_poly.pdbx_seq_one_letter_code
_entity_poly.pdbx_strand_id
1 'polypeptide(L)'
;MRFSIPVVLLILALLISCDSSTSVKTREQRIYMERVVFTIEEELRLLSDEIEELARFSEFLLEKQDSLRPLQDPNRYEFKGYYSSNSIDTLEGKSSVILLNKCPDIAKAKNDILVTNGLDSAFAELYAKYDLIEQVYSNSNLQLSRVYPPYDVVNIVDPDIDVTKFNFFYEGDEEHNPSRGPVWIPEPYVDPAGRGWILSLVHPVYYQDELHSVIGIDLTVNDIIQGFLEEEKGNYIIVNKKGDIVAGKATAIEALSMPPLRNHVYLETINSDNFRISDYNLFNSKSREVRSMGQTFLMAKDNHFSFVEESFLNDAVCKSFSAIDWYLIRINDNY
;
A
#
# COMPACT_ATOMS: atom_id res chain seq x y z
N MET A 1 -53.27 -37.79 31.10
CA MET A 1 -51.93 -37.19 31.27
C MET A 1 -51.92 -35.84 30.57
N ARG A 2 -51.82 -34.74 31.32
CA ARG A 2 -51.83 -33.37 30.81
C ARG A 2 -50.48 -33.07 30.15
N PHE A 3 -50.56 -32.45 28.97
CA PHE A 3 -49.47 -32.07 28.10
C PHE A 3 -48.49 -31.09 28.74
N SER A 4 -47.22 -31.46 28.82
CA SER A 4 -46.09 -30.55 29.01
C SER A 4 -45.60 -29.99 27.67
N ILE A 5 -46.51 -29.35 26.91
CA ILE A 5 -46.20 -28.61 25.67
C ILE A 5 -45.57 -27.20 25.90
N PRO A 6 -45.79 -26.46 27.02
CA PRO A 6 -45.33 -25.06 27.09
C PRO A 6 -43.80 -24.90 27.11
N VAL A 7 -43.07 -25.89 27.64
CA VAL A 7 -41.61 -25.80 27.82
C VAL A 7 -40.87 -25.96 26.49
N VAL A 8 -41.37 -26.79 25.57
CA VAL A 8 -40.74 -27.02 24.25
C VAL A 8 -40.94 -25.81 23.33
N LEU A 9 -42.11 -25.16 23.37
CA LEU A 9 -42.37 -23.94 22.61
C LEU A 9 -41.55 -22.74 23.10
N LEU A 10 -41.29 -22.65 24.42
CA LEU A 10 -40.44 -21.59 24.99
C LEU A 10 -38.96 -21.75 24.57
N ILE A 11 -38.46 -22.99 24.54
CA ILE A 11 -37.09 -23.30 24.09
C ILE A 11 -36.94 -23.03 22.58
N LEU A 12 -37.94 -23.41 21.76
CA LEU A 12 -37.92 -23.09 20.33
C LEU A 12 -37.94 -21.57 20.07
N ALA A 13 -38.75 -20.81 20.82
CA ALA A 13 -38.81 -19.36 20.70
C ALA A 13 -37.51 -18.67 21.13
N LEU A 14 -36.83 -19.19 22.17
CA LEU A 14 -35.51 -18.71 22.60
C LEU A 14 -34.41 -19.00 21.56
N LEU A 15 -34.42 -20.18 20.94
CA LEU A 15 -33.47 -20.53 19.88
C LEU A 15 -33.66 -19.67 18.62
N ILE A 16 -34.90 -19.43 18.20
CA ILE A 16 -35.22 -18.56 17.04
C ILE A 16 -34.86 -17.10 17.34
N SER A 17 -35.08 -16.63 18.57
CA SER A 17 -34.72 -15.28 18.97
C SER A 17 -33.21 -15.06 19.01
N CYS A 18 -32.42 -16.04 19.47
CA CYS A 18 -30.96 -15.98 19.43
C CYS A 18 -30.44 -15.92 18.00
N ASP A 19 -30.92 -16.78 17.09
CA ASP A 19 -30.51 -16.77 15.68
C ASP A 19 -30.87 -15.45 14.97
N SER A 20 -32.03 -14.88 15.28
CA SER A 20 -32.43 -13.57 14.77
C SER A 20 -31.55 -12.43 15.30
N SER A 21 -31.08 -12.52 16.55
CA SER A 21 -30.22 -11.49 17.14
C SER A 21 -28.79 -11.52 16.57
N THR A 22 -28.24 -12.71 16.35
CA THR A 22 -26.92 -12.88 15.72
C THR A 22 -26.95 -12.42 14.28
N SER A 23 -27.96 -12.83 13.50
CA SER A 23 -28.11 -12.41 12.10
C SER A 23 -28.31 -10.89 11.94
N VAL A 24 -29.00 -10.24 12.89
CA VAL A 24 -29.12 -8.77 12.92
C VAL A 24 -27.78 -8.11 13.22
N LYS A 25 -27.04 -8.59 14.23
CA LYS A 25 -25.71 -8.04 14.58
C LYS A 25 -24.71 -8.17 13.43
N THR A 26 -24.63 -9.34 12.78
CA THR A 26 -23.78 -9.56 11.61
C THR A 26 -24.17 -8.63 10.46
N ARG A 27 -25.47 -8.40 10.25
CA ARG A 27 -25.94 -7.46 9.22
C ARG A 27 -25.51 -6.02 9.51
N GLU A 28 -25.66 -5.56 10.75
CA GLU A 28 -25.21 -4.21 11.15
C GLU A 28 -23.69 -4.04 10.99
N GLN A 29 -22.91 -5.04 11.39
CA GLN A 29 -21.46 -5.05 11.20
C GLN A 29 -21.07 -4.97 9.72
N ARG A 30 -21.76 -5.70 8.84
CA ARG A 30 -21.49 -5.61 7.39
C ARG A 30 -21.78 -4.22 6.82
N ILE A 31 -22.90 -3.60 7.21
CA ILE A 31 -23.23 -2.23 6.77
C ILE A 31 -22.15 -1.24 7.24
N TYR A 32 -21.63 -1.43 8.44
CA TYR A 32 -20.53 -0.63 8.96
C TYR A 32 -19.24 -0.85 8.16
N MET A 33 -18.86 -2.11 7.93
CA MET A 33 -17.68 -2.46 7.14
C MET A 33 -17.76 -1.97 5.70
N GLU A 34 -18.96 -1.94 5.11
CA GLU A 34 -19.20 -1.35 3.79
C GLU A 34 -18.83 0.14 3.76
N ARG A 35 -19.11 0.89 4.82
CA ARG A 35 -18.68 2.27 4.93
C ARG A 35 -17.16 2.39 5.03
N VAL A 36 -16.52 1.56 5.85
CA VAL A 36 -15.05 1.59 6.02
C VAL A 36 -14.36 1.29 4.70
N VAL A 37 -14.78 0.22 4.01
CA VAL A 37 -14.26 -0.12 2.68
C VAL A 37 -14.50 1.02 1.69
N PHE A 38 -15.71 1.58 1.64
CA PHE A 38 -16.00 2.71 0.77
C PHE A 38 -15.09 3.92 1.02
N THR A 39 -14.86 4.28 2.29
CA THR A 39 -13.96 5.39 2.64
C THR A 39 -12.53 5.12 2.15
N ILE A 40 -12.00 3.92 2.39
CA ILE A 40 -10.65 3.56 1.93
C ILE A 40 -10.59 3.61 0.40
N GLU A 41 -11.58 3.03 -0.29
CA GLU A 41 -11.62 3.02 -1.76
C GLU A 41 -11.69 4.42 -2.36
N GLU A 42 -12.45 5.33 -1.75
CA GLU A 42 -12.49 6.73 -2.19
C GLU A 42 -11.13 7.41 -2.03
N GLU A 43 -10.41 7.21 -0.92
CA GLU A 43 -9.06 7.76 -0.75
C GLU A 43 -8.07 7.18 -1.76
N LEU A 44 -8.09 5.85 -1.97
CA LEU A 44 -7.22 5.21 -2.97
C LEU A 44 -7.55 5.69 -4.40
N ARG A 45 -8.83 5.95 -4.69
CA ARG A 45 -9.27 6.52 -5.96
C ARG A 45 -8.78 7.96 -6.13
N LEU A 46 -8.87 8.79 -5.09
CA LEU A 46 -8.34 10.16 -5.13
C LEU A 46 -6.83 10.15 -5.42
N LEU A 47 -6.06 9.29 -4.75
CA LEU A 47 -4.62 9.15 -5.03
C LEU A 47 -4.34 8.67 -6.46
N SER A 48 -5.22 7.84 -7.02
CA SER A 48 -5.14 7.40 -8.42
C SER A 48 -5.37 8.56 -9.40
N ASP A 49 -6.30 9.47 -9.09
CA ASP A 49 -6.50 10.70 -9.86
C ASP A 49 -5.27 11.63 -9.75
N GLU A 50 -4.71 11.79 -8.55
CA GLU A 50 -3.53 12.65 -8.32
C GLU A 50 -2.28 12.14 -9.04
N ILE A 51 -2.00 10.82 -9.02
CA ILE A 51 -0.83 10.27 -9.72
C ILE A 51 -0.98 10.40 -11.24
N GLU A 52 -2.21 10.32 -11.78
CA GLU A 52 -2.44 10.52 -13.21
C GLU A 52 -2.14 11.97 -13.62
N GLU A 53 -2.59 12.96 -12.83
CA GLU A 53 -2.25 14.37 -13.09
C GLU A 53 -0.74 14.63 -12.94
N LEU A 54 -0.09 13.99 -11.97
CA LEU A 54 1.36 14.06 -11.81
C LEU A 54 2.11 13.45 -13.00
N ALA A 55 1.62 12.33 -13.56
CA ALA A 55 2.18 11.72 -14.76
C ALA A 55 2.06 12.67 -15.95
N ARG A 56 0.86 13.24 -16.19
CA ARG A 56 0.63 14.22 -17.26
C ARG A 56 1.52 15.45 -17.11
N PHE A 57 1.73 15.92 -15.87
CA PHE A 57 2.67 17.02 -15.61
C PHE A 57 4.11 16.63 -15.97
N SER A 58 4.54 15.41 -15.63
CA SER A 58 5.87 14.90 -16.02
C SER A 58 6.02 14.81 -17.55
N GLU A 59 5.01 14.30 -18.26
CA GLU A 59 4.98 14.25 -19.72
C GLU A 59 5.06 15.65 -20.34
N PHE A 60 4.30 16.61 -19.79
CA PHE A 60 4.36 18.01 -20.20
C PHE A 60 5.78 18.60 -20.06
N LEU A 61 6.50 18.32 -18.96
CA LEU A 61 7.88 18.77 -18.78
C LEU A 61 8.80 18.22 -19.88
N LEU A 62 8.65 16.95 -20.25
CA LEU A 62 9.44 16.29 -21.29
C LEU A 62 9.10 16.83 -22.69
N GLU A 63 7.82 17.03 -23.00
CA GLU A 63 7.36 17.61 -24.27
C GLU A 63 7.80 19.06 -24.46
N LYS A 64 7.86 19.84 -23.39
CA LYS A 64 8.22 21.26 -23.42
C LYS A 64 9.66 21.54 -23.01
N GLN A 65 10.51 20.51 -22.95
CA GLN A 65 11.87 20.61 -22.42
C GLN A 65 12.69 21.77 -23.02
N ASP A 66 12.63 21.98 -24.34
CA ASP A 66 13.38 23.05 -25.02
C ASP A 66 12.88 24.45 -24.63
N SER A 67 11.56 24.61 -24.54
CA SER A 67 10.91 25.89 -24.18
C SER A 67 11.05 26.21 -22.70
N LEU A 68 11.08 25.20 -21.84
CA LEU A 68 11.21 25.34 -20.39
C LEU A 68 12.67 25.47 -19.96
N ARG A 69 13.64 25.07 -20.78
CA ARG A 69 15.07 25.10 -20.46
C ARG A 69 15.57 26.42 -19.87
N PRO A 70 15.16 27.62 -20.34
CA PRO A 70 15.61 28.89 -19.76
C PRO A 70 15.08 29.15 -18.34
N LEU A 71 14.02 28.45 -17.93
CA LEU A 71 13.39 28.57 -16.60
C LEU A 71 13.98 27.57 -15.59
N GLN A 72 14.73 26.57 -16.07
CA GLN A 72 15.31 25.55 -15.21
C GLN A 72 16.59 26.04 -14.55
N ASP A 73 16.76 25.73 -13.26
CA ASP A 73 18.01 25.99 -12.54
C ASP A 73 19.00 24.83 -12.72
N PRO A 74 20.09 25.02 -13.49
CA PRO A 74 21.10 23.98 -13.69
C PRO A 74 21.94 23.66 -12.46
N ASN A 75 21.89 24.51 -11.43
CA ASN A 75 22.64 24.33 -10.19
C ASN A 75 21.72 23.91 -9.02
N ARG A 76 20.46 23.51 -9.31
CA ARG A 76 19.50 23.10 -8.28
C ARG A 76 20.03 21.93 -7.43
N TYR A 77 20.78 21.03 -8.06
CA TYR A 77 21.40 19.86 -7.46
C TYR A 77 22.91 19.89 -7.67
N GLU A 78 23.65 19.86 -6.56
CA GLU A 78 25.05 19.49 -6.56
C GLU A 78 25.16 17.97 -6.38
N PHE A 79 26.13 17.32 -7.03
CA PHE A 79 26.33 15.88 -6.93
C PHE A 79 27.69 15.56 -6.35
N LYS A 80 27.73 14.61 -5.40
CA LYS A 80 28.96 13.98 -4.93
C LYS A 80 28.94 12.51 -5.33
N GLY A 81 29.67 12.19 -6.39
CA GLY A 81 29.54 10.89 -7.04
C GLY A 81 28.15 10.77 -7.68
N TYR A 82 27.38 9.82 -7.19
CA TYR A 82 26.08 9.39 -7.74
C TYR A 82 24.88 10.07 -7.08
N TYR A 83 25.08 10.66 -5.91
CA TYR A 83 24.01 11.20 -5.08
C TYR A 83 24.00 12.71 -5.15
N SER A 84 22.80 13.30 -5.10
CA SER A 84 22.65 14.71 -4.77
C SER A 84 23.29 14.96 -3.40
N SER A 85 24.26 15.89 -3.34
CA SER A 85 25.06 16.17 -2.14
C SER A 85 24.44 17.15 -1.16
N ASN A 86 23.21 17.59 -1.43
CA ASN A 86 22.45 18.46 -0.53
C ASN A 86 22.15 17.66 0.76
N SER A 87 22.43 18.23 1.94
CA SER A 87 22.01 17.62 3.20
C SER A 87 20.48 17.68 3.31
N ILE A 88 19.87 16.72 4.03
CA ILE A 88 18.42 16.70 4.28
C ILE A 88 17.92 18.07 4.77
N ASP A 89 18.68 18.72 5.65
CA ASP A 89 18.38 20.05 6.21
C ASP A 89 18.41 21.21 5.19
N THR A 90 18.97 21.00 3.99
CA THR A 90 19.08 22.00 2.91
C THR A 90 18.18 21.70 1.70
N LEU A 91 17.37 20.64 1.80
CA LEU A 91 16.46 20.16 0.76
C LEU A 91 15.00 20.62 0.98
N GLU A 92 14.77 21.77 1.63
CA GLU A 92 13.40 22.29 1.78
C GLU A 92 12.72 22.44 0.40
N GLY A 93 11.65 21.67 0.18
CA GLY A 93 10.95 21.60 -1.11
C GLY A 93 11.76 20.95 -2.26
N LYS A 94 12.80 20.17 -1.96
CA LYS A 94 13.60 19.41 -2.93
C LYS A 94 13.54 17.91 -2.63
N SER A 95 13.66 17.10 -3.68
CA SER A 95 13.76 15.64 -3.59
C SER A 95 15.20 15.21 -3.33
N SER A 96 15.40 13.98 -2.88
CA SER A 96 16.67 13.27 -3.07
C SER A 96 16.77 12.80 -4.52
N VAL A 97 17.91 13.04 -5.19
CA VAL A 97 18.16 12.61 -6.57
C VAL A 97 19.39 11.71 -6.63
N ILE A 98 19.25 10.57 -7.29
CA ILE A 98 20.28 9.53 -7.40
C ILE A 98 20.46 9.14 -8.86
N LEU A 99 21.70 9.23 -9.35
CA LEU A 99 22.11 8.73 -10.66
C LEU A 99 22.90 7.44 -10.48
N LEU A 100 22.29 6.28 -10.73
CA LEU A 100 22.88 4.97 -10.44
C LEU A 100 23.95 4.56 -11.47
N ASN A 101 24.83 3.64 -11.08
CA ASN A 101 25.99 3.20 -11.86
C ASN A 101 25.63 2.53 -13.19
N LYS A 102 24.44 1.92 -13.25
CA LYS A 102 23.94 1.25 -14.46
C LYS A 102 23.35 2.22 -15.48
N CYS A 103 23.43 3.54 -15.24
CA CYS A 103 22.97 4.55 -16.19
C CYS A 103 23.62 4.34 -17.58
N PRO A 104 22.82 4.12 -18.64
CA PRO A 104 23.35 3.86 -19.96
C PRO A 104 23.89 5.13 -20.66
N ASP A 105 23.39 6.31 -20.26
CA ASP A 105 23.81 7.61 -20.82
C ASP A 105 23.72 8.72 -19.76
N ILE A 106 24.88 9.04 -19.17
CA ILE A 106 25.02 10.07 -18.13
C ILE A 106 24.66 11.46 -18.64
N ALA A 107 24.93 11.77 -19.92
CA ALA A 107 24.64 13.10 -20.46
C ALA A 107 23.13 13.30 -20.61
N LYS A 108 22.43 12.27 -21.11
CA LYS A 108 20.97 12.26 -21.19
C LYS A 108 20.35 12.32 -19.79
N ALA A 109 20.86 11.55 -18.83
CA ALA A 109 20.34 11.56 -17.45
C ALA A 109 20.53 12.92 -16.75
N LYS A 110 21.66 13.60 -16.99
CA LYS A 110 21.87 14.97 -16.47
C LYS A 110 20.92 15.99 -17.10
N ASN A 111 20.62 15.85 -18.39
CA ASN A 111 19.57 16.66 -19.01
C ASN A 111 18.20 16.34 -18.38
N ASP A 112 17.92 15.07 -18.13
CA ASP A 112 16.66 14.63 -17.54
C ASP A 112 16.44 15.18 -16.13
N ILE A 113 17.49 15.22 -15.30
CA ILE A 113 17.47 15.91 -13.99
C ILE A 113 17.02 17.38 -14.14
N LEU A 114 17.58 18.09 -15.13
CA LEU A 114 17.26 19.49 -15.39
C LEU A 114 15.81 19.67 -15.85
N VAL A 115 15.36 18.83 -16.80
CA VAL A 115 14.02 18.89 -17.38
C VAL A 115 12.95 18.59 -16.33
N THR A 116 13.23 17.64 -15.44
CA THR A 116 12.30 17.17 -14.39
C THR A 116 12.40 17.93 -13.07
N ASN A 117 13.19 19.00 -12.98
CA ASN A 117 13.30 19.84 -11.76
C ASN A 117 11.95 20.33 -11.22
N GLY A 118 10.98 20.56 -12.10
CA GLY A 118 9.63 20.98 -11.71
C GLY A 118 8.88 19.94 -10.88
N LEU A 119 9.26 18.66 -10.96
CA LEU A 119 8.63 17.59 -10.18
C LEU A 119 8.83 17.77 -8.67
N ASP A 120 9.90 18.43 -8.21
CA ASP A 120 10.13 18.62 -6.78
C ASP A 120 8.98 19.40 -6.11
N SER A 121 8.51 20.46 -6.75
CA SER A 121 7.41 21.26 -6.22
C SER A 121 6.08 20.51 -6.29
N ALA A 122 5.85 19.75 -7.38
CA ALA A 122 4.66 18.92 -7.50
C ALA A 122 4.63 17.80 -6.46
N PHE A 123 5.77 17.14 -6.21
CA PHE A 123 5.91 16.12 -5.19
C PHE A 123 5.67 16.69 -3.79
N ALA A 124 6.28 17.85 -3.49
CA ALA A 124 6.11 18.51 -2.21
C ALA A 124 4.66 18.97 -1.96
N GLU A 125 3.99 19.49 -2.98
CA GLU A 125 2.58 19.89 -2.90
C GLU A 125 1.67 18.69 -2.67
N LEU A 126 1.86 17.61 -3.43
CA LEU A 126 1.08 16.37 -3.29
C LEU A 126 1.29 15.76 -1.90
N TYR A 127 2.54 15.63 -1.46
CA TYR A 127 2.89 15.13 -0.13
C TYR A 127 2.24 15.96 0.98
N ALA A 128 2.29 17.29 0.89
CA ALA A 128 1.70 18.17 1.90
C ALA A 128 0.15 18.16 1.91
N LYS A 129 -0.48 17.71 0.82
CA LYS A 129 -1.94 17.68 0.67
C LYS A 129 -2.58 16.46 1.34
N TYR A 130 -1.85 15.35 1.47
CA TYR A 130 -2.38 14.10 2.00
C TYR A 130 -1.50 13.54 3.12
N ASP A 131 -2.03 13.52 4.34
CA ASP A 131 -1.35 12.94 5.51
C ASP A 131 -1.04 11.43 5.36
N LEU A 132 -1.71 10.75 4.41
CA LEU A 132 -1.54 9.32 4.14
C LEU A 132 -0.26 9.01 3.32
N ILE A 133 0.29 9.98 2.59
CA ILE A 133 1.42 9.77 1.69
C ILE A 133 2.73 9.81 2.49
N GLU A 134 3.51 8.74 2.39
CA GLU A 134 4.86 8.67 2.97
C GLU A 134 5.94 9.10 1.96
N GLN A 135 5.79 8.76 0.68
CA GLN A 135 6.71 9.18 -0.37
C GLN A 135 6.02 9.42 -1.71
N VAL A 136 6.63 10.30 -2.51
CA VAL A 136 6.35 10.48 -3.94
C VAL A 136 7.67 10.38 -4.69
N TYR A 137 7.72 9.58 -5.75
CA TYR A 137 8.97 9.32 -6.49
C TYR A 137 8.81 9.22 -8.00
N SER A 138 9.95 9.25 -8.69
CA SER A 138 10.11 8.92 -10.10
C SER A 138 11.37 8.10 -10.31
N ASN A 139 11.26 6.99 -11.04
CA ASN A 139 12.38 6.16 -11.47
C ASN A 139 12.39 6.10 -13.01
N SER A 140 13.49 6.49 -13.64
CA SER A 140 13.59 6.53 -15.11
C SER A 140 14.36 5.35 -15.70
N ASN A 141 14.13 5.09 -16.99
CA ASN A 141 14.88 4.09 -17.76
C ASN A 141 16.39 4.43 -17.88
N LEU A 142 16.79 5.65 -17.51
CA LEU A 142 18.18 6.08 -17.41
C LEU A 142 18.81 5.79 -16.05
N GLN A 143 18.14 5.01 -15.20
CA GLN A 143 18.60 4.70 -13.84
C GLN A 143 18.73 5.96 -12.97
N LEU A 144 17.82 6.91 -13.19
CA LEU A 144 17.67 8.12 -12.39
C LEU A 144 16.50 7.90 -11.41
N SER A 145 16.78 8.03 -10.12
CA SER A 145 15.76 8.00 -9.06
C SER A 145 15.60 9.38 -8.44
N ARG A 146 14.37 9.83 -8.26
CA ARG A 146 14.00 11.08 -7.56
C ARG A 146 12.93 10.74 -6.53
N VAL A 147 13.14 11.09 -5.26
CA VAL A 147 12.22 10.74 -4.16
C VAL A 147 12.02 11.91 -3.23
N TYR A 148 10.77 12.18 -2.86
CA TYR A 148 10.37 13.17 -1.87
C TYR A 148 9.54 12.49 -0.77
N PRO A 149 9.70 12.84 0.53
CA PRO A 149 10.67 13.79 1.07
C PRO A 149 12.11 13.26 0.97
N PRO A 150 13.11 14.15 1.06
CA PRO A 150 14.51 13.75 0.99
C PRO A 150 14.90 12.83 2.15
N TYR A 151 15.77 11.86 1.87
CA TYR A 151 16.26 10.86 2.83
C TYR A 151 17.77 10.61 2.68
N ASP A 152 18.36 9.83 3.59
CA ASP A 152 19.79 9.53 3.65
C ASP A 152 20.23 8.52 2.58
N VAL A 153 20.20 8.97 1.32
CA VAL A 153 20.52 8.14 0.15
C VAL A 153 21.92 7.53 0.19
N VAL A 154 22.89 8.22 0.80
CA VAL A 154 24.30 7.81 0.81
C VAL A 154 24.51 6.56 1.67
N ASN A 155 23.77 6.44 2.77
CA ASN A 155 23.91 5.31 3.69
C ASN A 155 22.92 4.17 3.39
N ILE A 156 21.85 4.42 2.61
CA ILE A 156 20.76 3.47 2.40
C ILE A 156 20.86 2.78 1.03
N VAL A 157 21.14 3.53 -0.05
CA VAL A 157 21.00 3.04 -1.43
C VAL A 157 22.33 2.55 -1.99
N ASP A 158 22.36 1.31 -2.48
CA ASP A 158 23.47 0.77 -3.26
C ASP A 158 23.45 1.39 -4.67
N PRO A 159 24.51 2.09 -5.10
CA PRO A 159 24.53 2.74 -6.40
C PRO A 159 24.58 1.75 -7.58
N ASP A 160 24.84 0.46 -7.36
CA ASP A 160 24.89 -0.59 -8.37
C ASP A 160 23.53 -1.29 -8.61
N ILE A 161 22.45 -0.88 -7.93
CA ILE A 161 21.12 -1.44 -8.19
C ILE A 161 20.63 -1.07 -9.61
N ASP A 162 19.65 -1.83 -10.08
CA ASP A 162 18.96 -1.57 -11.35
C ASP A 162 17.49 -1.29 -11.05
N VAL A 163 17.06 -0.02 -11.10
CA VAL A 163 15.68 0.36 -10.73
C VAL A 163 14.64 -0.32 -11.60
N THR A 164 14.99 -0.68 -12.84
CA THR A 164 14.06 -1.35 -13.78
C THR A 164 13.71 -2.78 -13.39
N LYS A 165 14.46 -3.36 -12.45
CA LYS A 165 14.25 -4.73 -11.96
C LYS A 165 13.37 -4.80 -10.71
N PHE A 166 12.93 -3.67 -10.19
CA PHE A 166 12.05 -3.62 -9.03
C PHE A 166 10.60 -3.47 -9.45
N ASN A 167 9.70 -3.98 -8.61
CA ASN A 167 8.26 -3.95 -8.84
C ASN A 167 7.71 -2.54 -9.09
N PHE A 168 8.21 -1.53 -8.37
CA PHE A 168 7.81 -0.14 -8.58
C PHE A 168 8.16 0.42 -9.97
N PHE A 169 8.96 -0.28 -10.77
CA PHE A 169 9.23 0.07 -12.15
C PHE A 169 8.54 -0.89 -13.13
N TYR A 170 8.77 -2.21 -13.01
CA TYR A 170 8.24 -3.14 -14.01
C TYR A 170 6.70 -3.23 -13.97
N GLU A 171 6.04 -3.00 -12.83
CA GLU A 171 4.57 -2.93 -12.78
C GLU A 171 3.99 -1.75 -13.60
N GLY A 172 4.82 -0.76 -13.92
CA GLY A 172 4.46 0.34 -14.82
C GLY A 172 4.83 0.11 -16.29
N ASP A 173 5.61 -0.93 -16.62
CA ASP A 173 6.08 -1.11 -17.99
C ASP A 173 4.98 -1.59 -18.95
N GLU A 174 5.27 -1.60 -20.25
CA GLU A 174 4.28 -1.98 -21.26
C GLU A 174 3.88 -3.46 -21.22
N GLU A 175 4.74 -4.34 -20.69
CA GLU A 175 4.45 -5.77 -20.55
C GLU A 175 3.43 -6.01 -19.43
N HIS A 176 3.59 -5.34 -18.28
CA HIS A 176 2.74 -5.51 -17.10
C HIS A 176 1.52 -4.57 -17.12
N ASN A 177 1.67 -3.36 -17.66
CA ASN A 177 0.64 -2.33 -17.74
C ASN A 177 0.42 -1.81 -19.18
N PRO A 178 -0.13 -2.64 -20.08
CA PRO A 178 -0.42 -2.23 -21.46
C PRO A 178 -1.48 -1.13 -21.55
N SER A 179 -2.27 -0.90 -20.49
CA SER A 179 -3.21 0.22 -20.38
C SER A 179 -2.54 1.57 -20.16
N ARG A 180 -1.26 1.59 -19.72
CA ARG A 180 -0.49 2.80 -19.38
C ARG A 180 -1.17 3.68 -18.31
N GLY A 181 -1.99 3.08 -17.45
CA GLY A 181 -2.75 3.79 -16.40
C GLY A 181 -2.17 3.61 -15.01
N PRO A 182 -2.83 4.14 -13.96
CA PRO A 182 -2.43 3.92 -12.57
C PRO A 182 -2.57 2.44 -12.17
N VAL A 183 -1.59 1.92 -11.43
CA VAL A 183 -1.54 0.53 -10.94
C VAL A 183 -1.20 0.51 -9.45
N TRP A 184 -2.07 -0.07 -8.64
CA TRP A 184 -1.75 -0.41 -7.25
C TRP A 184 -0.99 -1.73 -7.20
N ILE A 185 0.22 -1.72 -6.64
CA ILE A 185 0.98 -2.94 -6.38
C ILE A 185 0.30 -3.67 -5.22
N PRO A 186 -0.26 -4.88 -5.43
CA PRO A 186 -1.21 -5.46 -4.49
C PRO A 186 -0.57 -6.05 -3.24
N GLU A 187 0.74 -6.36 -3.28
CA GLU A 187 1.49 -6.90 -2.17
C GLU A 187 2.36 -5.84 -1.48
N PRO A 188 2.26 -5.68 -0.15
CA PRO A 188 3.20 -4.85 0.59
C PRO A 188 4.62 -5.40 0.49
N TYR A 189 5.56 -4.49 0.28
CA TYR A 189 6.98 -4.80 0.21
C TYR A 189 7.78 -3.83 1.09
N VAL A 190 9.04 -4.20 1.34
CA VAL A 190 9.92 -3.34 2.13
C VAL A 190 10.38 -2.17 1.27
N ASP A 191 10.17 -0.96 1.78
CA ASP A 191 10.65 0.26 1.17
C ASP A 191 12.20 0.29 1.11
N PRO A 192 12.81 0.39 -0.09
CA PRO A 192 14.24 0.60 -0.25
C PRO A 192 14.77 1.87 0.42
N ALA A 193 13.93 2.89 0.63
CA ALA A 193 14.29 4.11 1.35
C ALA A 193 14.24 3.96 2.89
N GLY A 194 13.85 2.79 3.40
CA GLY A 194 13.92 2.44 4.82
C GLY A 194 12.70 2.81 5.66
N ARG A 195 11.53 3.11 5.06
CA ARG A 195 10.29 3.43 5.81
C ARG A 195 9.52 2.22 6.35
N GLY A 196 10.02 1.02 6.09
CA GLY A 196 9.38 -0.23 6.54
C GLY A 196 8.48 -0.82 5.46
N TRP A 197 7.30 -1.31 5.84
CA TRP A 197 6.37 -1.93 4.90
C TRP A 197 5.49 -0.88 4.22
N ILE A 198 5.54 -0.85 2.90
CA ILE A 198 4.80 0.09 2.08
C ILE A 198 3.84 -0.60 1.12
N LEU A 199 2.82 0.15 0.73
CA LEU A 199 1.97 -0.08 -0.42
C LEU A 199 2.22 1.02 -1.44
N SER A 200 2.32 0.64 -2.71
CA SER A 200 2.68 1.59 -3.75
C SER A 200 1.64 1.66 -4.85
N LEU A 201 1.32 2.88 -5.25
CA LEU A 201 0.60 3.22 -6.46
C LEU A 201 1.60 3.75 -7.47
N VAL A 202 1.63 3.17 -8.66
CA VAL A 202 2.57 3.57 -9.73
C VAL A 202 1.83 3.99 -10.99
N HIS A 203 2.44 4.88 -11.75
CA HIS A 203 1.94 5.31 -13.06
C HIS A 203 3.11 5.49 -14.03
N PRO A 204 3.05 4.92 -15.25
CA PRO A 204 4.09 5.14 -16.23
C PRO A 204 3.99 6.53 -16.86
N VAL A 205 5.14 7.09 -17.22
CA VAL A 205 5.30 8.34 -17.94
C VAL A 205 5.93 8.01 -19.27
N TYR A 206 5.26 8.36 -20.37
CA TYR A 206 5.77 8.12 -21.71
C TYR A 206 6.32 9.39 -22.35
N TYR A 207 7.37 9.25 -23.17
CA TYR A 207 7.86 10.32 -24.01
C TYR A 207 8.21 9.76 -25.38
N GLN A 208 7.62 10.34 -26.44
CA GLN A 208 7.78 9.86 -27.82
C GLN A 208 7.42 8.37 -27.97
N ASP A 209 6.33 7.95 -27.33
CA ASP A 209 5.83 6.56 -27.29
C ASP A 209 6.75 5.54 -26.62
N GLU A 210 7.84 5.98 -25.96
CA GLU A 210 8.70 5.12 -25.15
C GLU A 210 8.46 5.36 -23.65
N LEU A 211 8.48 4.28 -22.86
CA LEU A 211 8.44 4.40 -21.39
C LEU A 211 9.69 5.16 -20.93
N HIS A 212 9.46 6.36 -20.39
CA HIS A 212 10.52 7.24 -19.92
C HIS A 212 10.85 6.97 -18.45
N SER A 213 9.81 6.96 -17.63
CA SER A 213 9.91 6.76 -16.18
C SER A 213 8.63 6.18 -15.62
N VAL A 214 8.70 5.66 -14.40
CA VAL A 214 7.54 5.29 -13.59
C VAL A 214 7.55 6.17 -12.36
N ILE A 215 6.46 6.90 -12.15
CA ILE A 215 6.23 7.67 -10.93
C ILE A 215 5.45 6.83 -9.94
N GLY A 216 5.60 7.11 -8.65
CA GLY A 216 4.88 6.38 -7.62
C GLY A 216 4.59 7.19 -6.36
N ILE A 217 3.60 6.70 -5.62
CA ILE A 217 3.18 7.17 -4.31
C ILE A 217 3.25 5.98 -3.37
N ASP A 218 3.95 6.13 -2.25
CA ASP A 218 4.03 5.10 -1.20
C ASP A 218 3.22 5.50 0.02
N LEU A 219 2.49 4.52 0.56
CA LEU A 219 1.77 4.60 1.83
C LEU A 219 2.39 3.59 2.79
N THR A 220 2.62 3.93 4.05
CA THR A 220 3.02 2.87 5.01
C THR A 220 1.82 2.05 5.47
N VAL A 221 2.08 0.81 5.85
CA VAL A 221 1.09 -0.02 6.56
C VAL A 221 0.57 0.67 7.82
N ASN A 222 1.42 1.44 8.51
CA ASN A 222 1.02 2.17 9.70
C ASN A 222 0.02 3.30 9.36
N ASP A 223 0.22 4.01 8.26
CA ASP A 223 -0.68 5.11 7.87
C ASP A 223 -2.05 4.57 7.46
N ILE A 224 -2.11 3.40 6.83
CA ILE A 224 -3.38 2.70 6.57
C ILE A 224 -4.09 2.36 7.89
N ILE A 225 -3.36 1.88 8.90
CA ILE A 225 -3.94 1.55 10.20
C ILE A 225 -4.46 2.82 10.89
N GLN A 226 -3.63 3.86 11.01
CA GLN A 226 -3.98 5.10 11.71
C GLN A 226 -5.08 5.89 10.99
N GLY A 227 -5.01 5.97 9.66
CA GLY A 227 -5.96 6.73 8.84
C GLY A 227 -7.34 6.09 8.74
N PHE A 228 -7.42 4.75 8.76
CA PHE A 228 -8.68 4.05 8.44
C PHE A 228 -9.20 3.08 9.48
N LEU A 229 -8.33 2.49 10.29
CA LEU A 229 -8.74 1.40 11.20
C LEU A 229 -8.75 1.85 12.65
N GLU A 230 -7.81 2.68 13.11
CA GLU A 230 -7.56 2.92 14.54
C GLU A 230 -8.81 3.43 15.27
N GLU A 231 -9.53 4.40 14.71
CA GLU A 231 -10.76 4.98 15.28
C GLU A 231 -11.99 4.06 15.18
N GLU A 232 -11.93 3.03 14.34
CA GLU A 232 -13.06 2.14 14.08
C GLU A 232 -13.31 1.18 15.25
N LYS A 233 -14.54 1.07 15.74
CA LYS A 233 -14.83 0.16 16.87
C LYS A 233 -14.70 -1.30 16.46
N GLY A 234 -13.87 -2.07 17.14
CA GLY A 234 -13.69 -3.51 16.94
C GLY A 234 -12.33 -3.89 16.37
N ASN A 235 -12.10 -5.19 16.22
CA ASN A 235 -10.85 -5.77 15.76
C ASN A 235 -10.88 -5.97 14.25
N TYR A 236 -10.05 -5.25 13.51
CA TYR A 236 -10.00 -5.29 12.06
C TYR A 236 -8.63 -5.68 11.52
N ILE A 237 -8.63 -6.43 10.43
CA ILE A 237 -7.45 -6.67 9.58
C ILE A 237 -7.83 -6.46 8.11
N ILE A 238 -6.87 -6.05 7.31
CA ILE A 238 -6.93 -6.04 5.85
C ILE A 238 -5.99 -7.13 5.35
N VAL A 239 -6.51 -7.99 4.48
CA VAL A 239 -5.75 -9.09 3.85
C VAL A 239 -5.82 -9.00 2.34
N ASN A 240 -4.73 -9.35 1.66
CA ASN A 240 -4.74 -9.48 0.20
C ASN A 240 -5.36 -10.82 -0.25
N LYS A 241 -5.58 -11.00 -1.55
CA LYS A 241 -6.11 -12.26 -2.12
C LYS A 241 -5.26 -13.50 -1.85
N LYS A 242 -3.97 -13.33 -1.55
CA LYS A 242 -3.05 -14.43 -1.22
C LYS A 242 -3.16 -14.84 0.26
N GLY A 243 -3.88 -14.07 1.09
CA GLY A 243 -4.05 -14.31 2.52
C GLY A 243 -3.04 -13.61 3.40
N ASP A 244 -2.17 -12.76 2.84
CA ASP A 244 -1.21 -11.99 3.62
C ASP A 244 -1.92 -10.84 4.33
N ILE A 245 -1.65 -10.69 5.62
CA ILE A 245 -2.12 -9.54 6.39
C ILE A 245 -1.32 -8.32 5.97
N VAL A 246 -2.02 -7.38 5.33
CA VAL A 246 -1.49 -6.10 4.88
C VAL A 246 -1.40 -5.16 6.06
N ALA A 247 -2.53 -4.94 6.73
CA ALA A 247 -2.69 -4.02 7.86
C ALA A 247 -3.67 -4.62 8.88
N GLY A 248 -3.64 -4.15 10.12
CA GLY A 248 -4.61 -4.58 11.12
C GLY A 248 -4.29 -4.11 12.52
N LYS A 249 -5.33 -4.04 13.36
CA LYS A 249 -5.17 -3.67 14.77
C LYS A 249 -4.38 -4.71 15.53
N ALA A 250 -3.51 -4.26 16.43
CA ALA A 250 -2.70 -5.16 17.26
C ALA A 250 -3.56 -6.21 17.99
N THR A 251 -4.71 -5.80 18.51
CA THR A 251 -5.69 -6.68 19.17
C THR A 251 -6.24 -7.77 18.24
N ALA A 252 -6.50 -7.45 16.97
CA ALA A 252 -6.96 -8.43 15.98
C ALA A 252 -5.87 -9.45 15.62
N ILE A 253 -4.63 -8.96 15.47
CA ILE A 253 -3.45 -9.79 15.19
C ILE A 253 -3.19 -10.76 16.34
N GLU A 254 -3.27 -10.26 17.58
CA GLU A 254 -3.12 -11.06 18.80
C GLU A 254 -4.25 -12.09 18.94
N ALA A 255 -5.50 -11.70 18.71
CA ALA A 255 -6.66 -12.60 18.78
C ALA A 255 -6.54 -13.78 17.80
N LEU A 256 -5.96 -13.54 16.62
CA LEU A 256 -5.68 -14.59 15.62
C LEU A 256 -4.40 -15.39 15.88
N SER A 257 -3.70 -15.11 16.99
CA SER A 257 -2.39 -15.68 17.33
C SER A 257 -1.34 -15.52 16.21
N MET A 258 -1.42 -14.40 15.49
CA MET A 258 -0.49 -14.06 14.41
C MET A 258 0.71 -13.29 14.99
N PRO A 259 1.90 -13.35 14.36
CA PRO A 259 3.03 -12.53 14.78
C PRO A 259 2.66 -11.03 14.71
N PRO A 260 3.11 -10.20 15.67
CA PRO A 260 2.83 -8.77 15.64
C PRO A 260 3.42 -8.14 14.37
N LEU A 261 2.68 -7.24 13.74
CA LEU A 261 3.15 -6.49 12.57
C LEU A 261 4.27 -5.53 13.02
N ARG A 262 5.51 -6.02 13.12
CA ARG A 262 6.65 -5.18 13.53
C ARG A 262 7.12 -4.34 12.36
N ASN A 263 7.28 -3.04 12.61
CA ASN A 263 8.10 -2.17 11.77
C ASN A 263 9.54 -2.65 11.89
N HIS A 264 9.98 -3.43 10.91
CA HIS A 264 11.39 -3.70 10.75
C HIS A 264 11.96 -2.45 10.09
N VAL A 265 12.73 -1.66 10.84
CA VAL A 265 13.59 -0.66 10.25
C VAL A 265 14.72 -1.44 9.60
N TYR A 266 14.60 -1.72 8.30
CA TYR A 266 15.69 -2.30 7.53
C TYR A 266 16.73 -1.20 7.33
N LEU A 267 17.84 -1.30 8.07
CA LEU A 267 19.04 -0.51 7.82
C LEU A 267 19.98 -1.21 6.82
N GLU A 268 19.53 -2.31 6.24
CA GLU A 268 20.25 -3.09 5.23
C GLU A 268 19.77 -2.70 3.84
N THR A 269 20.72 -2.56 2.92
CA THR A 269 20.43 -2.17 1.54
C THR A 269 19.61 -3.23 0.80
N ILE A 270 18.50 -2.81 0.21
CA ILE A 270 17.58 -3.67 -0.54
C ILE A 270 18.05 -3.78 -1.98
N ASN A 271 18.40 -5.00 -2.39
CA ASN A 271 18.96 -5.29 -3.73
C ASN A 271 17.97 -6.01 -4.67
N SER A 272 16.79 -6.36 -4.18
CA SER A 272 15.71 -7.01 -4.93
C SER A 272 14.38 -6.86 -4.20
N ASP A 273 13.27 -7.10 -4.89
CA ASP A 273 11.93 -7.10 -4.29
C ASP A 273 11.90 -7.99 -3.02
N ASN A 274 11.50 -7.39 -1.90
CA ASN A 274 11.38 -8.09 -0.63
C ASN A 274 9.95 -7.93 -0.12
N PHE A 275 9.13 -8.92 -0.45
CA PHE A 275 7.73 -8.99 0.00
C PHE A 275 7.64 -9.50 1.43
N ARG A 276 6.50 -9.23 2.06
CA ARG A 276 6.24 -9.71 3.41
C ARG A 276 6.30 -11.24 3.45
N ILE A 277 7.33 -11.77 4.12
CA ILE A 277 7.52 -13.21 4.34
C ILE A 277 6.22 -13.80 4.90
N SER A 278 5.94 -15.05 4.48
CA SER A 278 4.71 -15.82 4.69
C SER A 278 4.20 -15.95 6.14
N ASP A 279 4.95 -15.48 7.14
CA ASP A 279 4.61 -15.58 8.56
C ASP A 279 3.36 -14.80 8.95
N TYR A 280 2.96 -13.82 8.13
CA TYR A 280 1.74 -13.03 8.32
C TYR A 280 0.58 -13.48 7.42
N ASN A 281 0.65 -14.70 6.87
CA ASN A 281 -0.37 -15.26 6.00
C ASN A 281 -1.38 -16.10 6.79
N LEU A 282 -2.68 -15.86 6.58
CA LEU A 282 -3.78 -16.60 7.24
C LEU A 282 -3.66 -18.12 7.05
N PHE A 283 -3.18 -18.58 5.90
CA PHE A 283 -3.02 -20.00 5.58
C PHE A 283 -1.83 -20.65 6.31
N ASN A 284 -0.95 -19.86 6.92
CA ASN A 284 0.18 -20.33 7.71
C ASN A 284 -0.06 -20.24 9.23
N SER A 285 -1.24 -19.74 9.65
CA SER A 285 -1.59 -19.69 11.07
C SER A 285 -1.50 -21.08 11.70
N LYS A 286 -1.08 -21.14 12.97
CA LYS A 286 -1.08 -22.39 13.76
C LYS A 286 -2.51 -22.87 14.04
N SER A 287 -3.47 -21.95 14.15
CA SER A 287 -4.88 -22.27 14.34
C SER A 287 -5.49 -22.86 13.06
N ARG A 288 -6.13 -24.03 13.19
CA ARG A 288 -6.86 -24.65 12.08
C ARG A 288 -8.08 -23.82 11.67
N GLU A 289 -8.76 -23.22 12.64
CA GLU A 289 -9.94 -22.41 12.35
C GLU A 289 -9.57 -21.09 11.68
N VAL A 290 -8.45 -20.45 12.02
CA VAL A 290 -7.95 -19.27 11.30
C VAL A 290 -7.63 -19.59 9.84
N ARG A 291 -6.97 -20.74 9.58
CA ARG A 291 -6.74 -21.20 8.20
C ARG A 291 -8.06 -21.45 7.45
N SER A 292 -9.03 -22.05 8.13
CA SER A 292 -10.36 -22.35 7.57
C SER A 292 -11.15 -21.07 7.29
N MET A 293 -11.09 -20.07 8.17
CA MET A 293 -11.63 -18.73 7.97
C MET A 293 -11.04 -18.08 6.71
N GLY A 294 -9.71 -18.14 6.55
CA GLY A 294 -9.05 -17.67 5.33
C GLY A 294 -9.58 -18.35 4.06
N GLN A 295 -9.80 -19.67 4.09
CA GLN A 295 -10.37 -20.40 2.95
C GLN A 295 -11.82 -19.98 2.67
N THR A 296 -12.64 -19.84 3.71
CA THR A 296 -14.04 -19.42 3.62
C THR A 296 -14.17 -18.04 2.96
N PHE A 297 -13.37 -17.07 3.40
CA PHE A 297 -13.43 -15.70 2.87
C PHE A 297 -12.77 -15.55 1.49
N LEU A 298 -11.56 -16.08 1.32
CA LEU A 298 -10.75 -15.79 0.13
C LEU A 298 -11.02 -16.76 -1.02
N MET A 299 -11.41 -18.01 -0.74
CA MET A 299 -11.65 -19.03 -1.77
C MET A 299 -13.14 -19.26 -2.00
N ALA A 300 -13.90 -19.52 -0.94
CA ALA A 300 -15.35 -19.77 -1.06
C ALA A 300 -16.17 -18.47 -1.23
N LYS A 301 -15.54 -17.31 -1.01
CA LYS A 301 -16.17 -15.97 -1.09
C LYS A 301 -17.39 -15.81 -0.19
N ASP A 302 -17.40 -16.52 0.93
CA ASP A 302 -18.39 -16.28 1.98
C ASP A 302 -17.98 -15.06 2.82
N ASN A 303 -18.92 -14.52 3.59
CA ASN A 303 -18.74 -13.28 4.35
C ASN A 303 -18.84 -13.47 5.87
N HIS A 304 -19.03 -14.72 6.34
CA HIS A 304 -19.13 -15.03 7.76
C HIS A 304 -18.45 -16.36 8.09
N PHE A 305 -17.79 -16.44 9.24
CA PHE A 305 -17.16 -17.65 9.76
C PHE A 305 -17.34 -17.73 11.27
N SER A 306 -17.76 -18.88 11.80
CA SER A 306 -17.89 -19.10 13.24
C SER A 306 -16.75 -19.96 13.76
N PHE A 307 -16.14 -19.54 14.87
CA PHE A 307 -15.13 -20.31 15.58
C PHE A 307 -15.81 -21.25 16.60
N VAL A 308 -15.33 -22.49 16.68
CA VAL A 308 -15.87 -23.54 17.56
C VAL A 308 -14.78 -24.10 18.48
N GLU A 309 -13.55 -24.21 17.98
CA GLU A 309 -12.39 -24.73 18.71
C GLU A 309 -11.62 -23.61 19.45
N GLU A 310 -11.63 -22.38 18.92
CA GLU A 310 -10.94 -21.23 19.52
C GLU A 310 -11.77 -20.58 20.64
N SER A 311 -11.42 -20.83 21.91
CA SER A 311 -12.21 -20.39 23.06
C SER A 311 -12.35 -18.87 23.25
N PHE A 312 -11.49 -18.08 22.60
CA PHE A 312 -11.46 -16.62 22.71
C PHE A 312 -12.10 -15.91 21.51
N LEU A 313 -12.39 -16.65 20.43
CA LEU A 313 -13.00 -16.14 19.22
C LEU A 313 -14.45 -16.64 19.12
N ASN A 314 -15.35 -15.80 18.63
CA ASN A 314 -16.75 -16.16 18.42
C ASN A 314 -17.03 -16.32 16.92
N ASP A 315 -16.88 -15.23 16.17
CA ASP A 315 -17.07 -15.23 14.73
C ASP A 315 -16.17 -14.21 14.03
N ALA A 316 -16.14 -14.25 12.72
CA ALA A 316 -15.56 -13.23 11.88
C ALA A 316 -16.50 -12.88 10.72
N VAL A 317 -16.44 -11.62 10.31
CA VAL A 317 -17.21 -11.07 9.19
C VAL A 317 -16.24 -10.49 8.17
N CYS A 318 -16.50 -10.69 6.89
CA CYS A 318 -15.62 -10.26 5.81
C CYS A 318 -16.36 -9.36 4.80
N LYS A 319 -15.66 -8.33 4.31
CA LYS A 319 -16.08 -7.50 3.17
C LYS A 319 -14.92 -7.37 2.18
N SER A 320 -15.15 -7.71 0.92
CA SER A 320 -14.17 -7.49 -0.16
C SER A 320 -14.17 -6.04 -0.61
N PHE A 321 -13.00 -5.57 -1.01
CA PHE A 321 -12.83 -4.36 -1.79
C PHE A 321 -13.22 -4.64 -3.25
N SER A 322 -13.62 -3.60 -3.97
CA SER A 322 -14.01 -3.58 -5.38
C SER A 322 -12.87 -3.10 -6.29
N ALA A 323 -12.05 -2.15 -5.82
CA ALA A 323 -10.98 -1.51 -6.59
C ALA A 323 -9.64 -2.27 -6.53
N ILE A 324 -9.41 -3.03 -5.46
CA ILE A 324 -8.20 -3.83 -5.23
C ILE A 324 -8.59 -5.20 -4.66
N ASP A 325 -7.78 -6.21 -4.93
CA ASP A 325 -8.01 -7.62 -4.52
C ASP A 325 -7.80 -7.87 -3.02
N TRP A 326 -8.40 -7.03 -2.18
CA TRP A 326 -8.27 -7.06 -0.72
C TRP A 326 -9.59 -7.37 -0.01
N TYR A 327 -9.48 -7.71 1.27
CA TYR A 327 -10.60 -8.04 2.15
C TYR A 327 -10.40 -7.35 3.49
N LEU A 328 -11.42 -6.62 3.94
CA LEU A 328 -11.54 -6.17 5.32
C LEU A 328 -12.20 -7.29 6.12
N ILE A 329 -11.54 -7.77 7.15
CA ILE A 329 -12.06 -8.81 8.05
C ILE A 329 -12.20 -8.19 9.44
N ARG A 330 -13.41 -8.30 10.00
CA ARG A 330 -13.69 -8.00 11.39
C ARG A 330 -13.64 -9.29 12.20
N ILE A 331 -12.85 -9.31 13.25
CA ILE A 331 -12.80 -10.41 14.23
C ILE A 331 -13.68 -10.05 15.42
N ASN A 332 -14.61 -10.92 15.77
CA ASN A 332 -15.42 -10.80 16.97
C ASN A 332 -14.92 -11.82 18.00
N ASP A 333 -14.20 -11.33 18.99
CA ASP A 333 -13.75 -12.08 20.17
C ASP A 333 -14.77 -11.98 21.31
N ASN A 334 -14.51 -12.74 22.37
CA ASN A 334 -15.38 -12.82 23.54
C ASN A 334 -15.20 -11.64 24.54
N TYR A 335 -14.44 -10.61 24.18
CA TYR A 335 -14.02 -9.51 25.09
C TYR A 335 -14.47 -8.12 24.64
#